data_AF-F0WMT7-F1
#
_entry.id   AF-F0WMT7-F1
#
_cell.length_a   1.000
_cell.length_b   1.000
_cell.length_c   1.000
_cell.angle_alpha   90.00
_cell.angle_beta   90.00
_cell.angle_gamma   90.00
#
_symmetry.space_group_name_H-M   'P 1'
#
loop_
_entity.id
_entity.type
_entity.pdbx_description
1 polymer ?
#
loop_
_entity_poly.entity_id
_entity_poly.type
_entity_poly.pdbx_seq_one_letter_code
_entity_poly.pdbx_strand_id
1 'polypeptide(L)'
;MSRLDARMRSEKRKILLLLDNVSSHHASETLTHVEIRKLPPNTTAHLQPVDAGIIRNFNSMMSKKKALYYVDRLDEILSRFREDEQETLERELETIGNVDVRVAMRWVQEVWASLICTTISNCWRHTGILDEELYELIEGVAKVCV
;
A
#
# COMPACT_ATOMS: atom_id res chain seq x y z
N MET A 1 -7.64 -18.39 0.40
CA MET A 1 -8.89 -17.60 0.42
C MET A 1 -9.85 -18.10 1.49
N SER A 2 -9.88 -19.40 1.78
CA SER A 2 -10.59 -20.04 2.92
C SER A 2 -10.62 -19.26 4.25
N ARG A 3 -9.49 -18.73 4.74
CA ARG A 3 -9.46 -17.97 6.01
C ARG A 3 -10.29 -16.68 5.95
N LEU A 4 -10.27 -15.96 4.83
CA LEU A 4 -11.08 -14.77 4.65
C LEU A 4 -12.56 -15.13 4.58
N ASP A 5 -12.91 -16.19 3.84
CA ASP A 5 -14.29 -16.70 3.74
C ASP A 5 -14.85 -17.12 5.11
N ALA A 6 -14.07 -17.85 5.89
CA ALA A 6 -14.44 -18.25 7.25
C ALA A 6 -14.69 -17.04 8.16
N ARG A 7 -13.84 -16.00 8.07
CA ARG A 7 -14.03 -14.76 8.82
C ARG A 7 -15.31 -14.03 8.39
N MET A 8 -15.52 -13.86 7.09
CA MET A 8 -16.73 -13.21 6.56
C MET A 8 -18.00 -13.98 6.96
N ARG A 9 -17.95 -15.32 6.97
CA ARG A 9 -19.02 -16.18 7.49
C ARG A 9 -19.30 -15.93 8.98
N SER A 10 -18.27 -15.88 9.83
CA SER A 10 -18.46 -15.60 11.26
C SER A 10 -19.03 -14.21 11.53
N GLU A 11 -18.67 -13.24 10.69
CA GLU A 11 -19.20 -11.86 10.76
C GLU A 11 -20.58 -11.73 10.09
N LYS A 12 -21.13 -12.80 9.50
CA LYS A 12 -22.37 -12.81 8.70
C LYS A 12 -22.35 -11.79 7.56
N ARG A 13 -21.18 -11.57 6.95
CA ARG A 13 -20.96 -10.64 5.84
C ARG A 13 -20.71 -11.40 4.55
N LYS A 14 -21.27 -10.89 3.45
CA LYS A 14 -20.89 -11.31 2.10
C LYS A 14 -20.12 -10.18 1.44
N ILE A 15 -19.01 -10.52 0.80
CA ILE A 15 -18.15 -9.55 0.12
C ILE A 15 -17.86 -9.98 -1.31
N LEU A 16 -17.65 -8.98 -2.16
CA LEU A 16 -17.11 -9.14 -3.51
C LEU A 16 -15.62 -8.75 -3.50
N LEU A 17 -14.76 -9.66 -3.94
CA LEU A 17 -13.33 -9.42 -4.11
C LEU A 17 -13.03 -9.28 -5.61
N LEU A 18 -12.67 -8.06 -6.01
CA LEU A 18 -12.21 -7.76 -7.37
C LEU A 18 -10.71 -8.03 -7.46
N LEU A 19 -10.31 -8.89 -8.39
CA LEU A 19 -8.92 -9.25 -8.64
C LEU A 19 -8.50 -8.86 -10.07
N ASP A 20 -7.20 -8.67 -10.25
CA ASP A 20 -6.64 -8.55 -11.60
C ASP A 20 -6.85 -9.87 -12.39
N ASN A 21 -6.64 -9.82 -13.70
CA ASN A 21 -6.73 -11.00 -14.55
C ASN A 21 -5.36 -11.70 -14.73
N VAL A 22 -4.62 -11.93 -13.65
CA VAL A 22 -3.38 -12.70 -13.71
C VAL A 22 -3.67 -14.20 -13.54
N SER A 23 -2.82 -15.02 -14.15
CA SER A 23 -2.89 -16.48 -14.07
C SER A 23 -2.73 -16.99 -12.64
N SER A 24 -1.85 -16.40 -11.83
CA SER A 24 -1.61 -16.85 -10.44
C SER A 24 -2.83 -16.73 -9.52
N HIS A 25 -3.87 -15.96 -9.87
CA HIS A 25 -5.12 -15.85 -9.15
C HIS A 25 -6.11 -17.00 -9.47
N HIS A 26 -5.69 -18.25 -9.26
CA HIS A 26 -6.58 -19.41 -9.35
C HIS A 26 -7.29 -19.63 -8.02
N ALA A 27 -8.61 -19.43 -7.99
CA ALA A 27 -9.44 -19.91 -6.88
C ALA A 27 -9.99 -21.29 -7.25
N SER A 28 -9.37 -22.35 -6.73
CA SER A 28 -9.85 -23.73 -6.91
C SER A 28 -10.95 -24.11 -5.90
N GLU A 29 -11.25 -23.23 -4.94
CA GLU A 29 -12.15 -23.49 -3.81
C GLU A 29 -13.51 -22.84 -4.05
N THR A 30 -14.60 -23.57 -3.78
CA THR A 30 -15.95 -23.02 -3.69
C THR A 30 -16.07 -22.22 -2.40
N LEU A 31 -16.12 -20.89 -2.52
CA LEU A 31 -16.30 -19.96 -1.41
C LEU A 31 -17.78 -19.67 -1.17
N THR A 32 -18.17 -19.34 0.06
CA THR A 32 -19.59 -19.21 0.46
C THR A 32 -20.01 -17.76 0.77
N HIS A 33 -19.06 -16.95 1.21
CA HIS A 33 -19.24 -15.59 1.69
C HIS A 33 -18.29 -14.59 0.99
N VAL A 34 -17.34 -15.08 0.21
CA VAL A 34 -16.48 -14.28 -0.66
C VAL A 34 -16.75 -14.67 -2.11
N GLU A 35 -17.34 -13.75 -2.87
CA GLU A 35 -17.42 -13.88 -4.32
C GLU A 35 -16.16 -13.27 -4.94
N ILE A 36 -15.48 -13.99 -5.83
CA ILE A 36 -14.31 -13.48 -6.54
C ILE A 36 -14.71 -13.15 -7.97
N ARG A 37 -14.44 -11.92 -8.41
CA ARG A 37 -14.57 -11.52 -9.82
C ARG A 37 -13.25 -11.00 -10.33
N LYS A 38 -12.79 -11.58 -11.44
CA LYS A 38 -11.64 -11.06 -12.18
C LYS A 38 -12.08 -9.92 -13.07
N LEU A 39 -11.31 -8.85 -13.08
CA LEU A 39 -11.52 -7.75 -14.00
C LEU A 39 -11.15 -8.16 -15.43
N PRO A 40 -11.67 -7.49 -16.47
CA PRO A 40 -11.25 -7.76 -17.83
C PRO A 40 -9.74 -7.55 -18.01
N PRO A 41 -9.09 -8.28 -18.93
CA PRO A 41 -7.67 -8.07 -19.21
C PRO A 41 -7.39 -6.62 -19.65
N ASN A 42 -6.20 -6.10 -19.33
CA ASN A 42 -5.72 -4.76 -19.71
C ASN A 42 -6.56 -3.59 -19.16
N THR A 43 -7.21 -3.75 -18.01
CA THR A 43 -8.04 -2.69 -17.39
C THR A 43 -7.40 -2.05 -16.15
N THR A 44 -6.11 -2.25 -15.93
CA THR A 44 -5.41 -1.93 -14.68
C THR A 44 -5.67 -0.51 -14.19
N ALA A 45 -5.31 0.54 -14.93
CA ALA A 45 -5.57 1.91 -14.48
C ALA A 45 -7.05 2.34 -14.53
N HIS A 46 -7.88 1.66 -15.32
CA HIS A 46 -9.28 2.05 -15.54
C HIS A 46 -10.23 1.48 -14.48
N LEU A 47 -10.03 0.23 -14.08
CA LEU A 47 -10.93 -0.50 -13.19
C LEU A 47 -10.26 -0.95 -11.89
N GLN A 48 -8.94 -0.82 -11.72
CA GLN A 48 -8.27 -1.21 -10.46
C GLN A 48 -7.99 0.04 -9.62
N PRO A 49 -8.73 0.25 -8.51
CA PRO A 49 -8.54 1.40 -7.64
C PRO A 49 -7.10 1.51 -7.10
N VAL A 50 -6.47 0.34 -6.90
CA VAL A 50 -5.08 0.25 -6.45
C VAL A 50 -4.12 0.93 -7.44
N ASP A 51 -4.32 0.69 -8.74
CA ASP A 51 -3.54 1.30 -9.82
C ASP A 51 -4.03 2.69 -10.22
N ALA A 52 -5.29 3.03 -9.91
CA ALA A 52 -5.91 4.33 -10.14
C ALA A 52 -5.40 5.45 -9.20
N GLY A 53 -4.41 5.18 -8.35
CA GLY A 53 -3.71 6.21 -7.58
C GLY A 53 -3.17 5.78 -6.22
N ILE A 54 -3.68 4.69 -5.64
CA ILE A 54 -3.23 4.22 -4.32
C ILE A 54 -1.75 3.84 -4.36
N ILE A 55 -1.31 3.06 -5.36
CA ILE A 55 0.11 2.71 -5.54
C ILE A 55 0.97 3.95 -5.72
N ARG A 56 0.53 4.91 -6.56
CA ARG A 56 1.27 6.15 -6.80
C ARG A 56 1.46 6.94 -5.51
N ASN A 57 0.41 7.10 -4.71
CA ASN A 57 0.48 7.80 -3.43
C ASN A 57 1.39 7.07 -2.45
N PHE A 58 1.21 5.75 -2.31
CA PHE A 58 2.05 4.90 -1.46
C PHE A 58 3.54 5.02 -1.82
N ASN A 59 3.90 4.93 -3.10
CA ASN A 59 5.28 5.05 -3.57
C ASN A 59 5.89 6.44 -3.33
N SER A 60 5.08 7.50 -3.42
CA SER A 60 5.50 8.86 -3.07
C SER A 60 5.87 8.97 -1.58
N MET A 61 5.01 8.42 -0.71
CA MET A 61 5.24 8.41 0.74
C MET A 61 6.43 7.53 1.12
N MET A 62 6.60 6.39 0.45
CA MET A 62 7.76 5.51 0.63
C MET A 62 9.07 6.22 0.23
N SER A 63 9.05 6.96 -0.89
CA SER A 63 10.19 7.78 -1.32
C SER A 63 10.55 8.85 -0.28
N LYS A 64 9.53 9.49 0.34
CA LYS A 64 9.75 10.45 1.43
C LYS A 64 10.39 9.79 2.66
N LYS A 65 9.91 8.62 3.08
CA LYS A 65 10.51 7.85 4.20
C LYS A 65 11.97 7.51 3.92
N LYS A 66 12.25 7.04 2.70
CA LYS A 66 13.61 6.71 2.26
C LYS A 66 14.54 7.92 2.25
N ALA A 67 14.07 9.07 1.78
CA ALA A 67 14.84 10.31 1.77
C ALA A 67 15.20 10.78 3.19
N LEU A 68 14.22 10.80 4.10
CA LEU A 68 14.46 11.16 5.51
C LEU A 68 15.48 10.23 6.16
N TYR A 69 15.35 8.92 5.95
CA TYR A 69 16.30 7.95 6.47
C TYR A 69 17.74 8.18 5.97
N TYR A 70 17.91 8.56 4.70
CA TYR A 70 19.24 8.88 4.16
C TYR A 70 19.82 10.17 4.73
N VAL A 71 18.98 11.17 5.00
CA VAL A 71 19.41 12.40 5.69
C VAL A 71 19.88 12.07 7.11
N ASP A 72 19.05 11.37 7.89
CA ASP A 72 19.38 11.01 9.28
C ASP A 72 20.68 10.19 9.35
N ARG A 73 20.86 9.26 8.41
CA ARG A 73 22.06 8.43 8.33
C ARG A 73 23.29 9.21 7.88
N LEU A 74 23.14 10.16 6.96
CA LEU A 74 24.23 11.05 6.55
C LEU A 74 24.67 11.91 7.73
N ASP A 75 23.73 12.47 8.49
CA ASP A 75 24.01 13.27 9.67
C ASP A 75 24.75 12.45 10.74
N GLU A 76 24.35 11.18 10.94
CA GLU A 76 25.05 10.25 11.84
C GLU A 76 26.51 10.03 11.40
N ILE A 77 26.73 9.72 10.12
CA ILE A 77 28.09 9.50 9.56
C ILE A 77 28.95 10.75 9.74
N LEU A 78 28.44 11.92 9.36
CA LEU A 78 29.16 13.19 9.46
C LEU A 78 29.46 13.57 10.91
N SER A 79 28.58 13.25 11.87
CA SER A 79 28.81 13.54 13.30
C SER A 79 29.96 12.75 13.91
N ARG A 80 30.34 11.62 13.31
CA ARG A 80 31.38 10.71 13.80
C ARG A 80 32.74 10.93 13.12
N PHE A 81 32.78 11.71 12.04
CA PHE A 81 33.97 11.90 11.22
C PHE A 81 34.99 12.85 11.87
N ARG A 82 36.27 12.46 11.80
CA ARG A 82 37.45 13.31 12.12
C ARG A 82 38.34 13.44 10.88
N GLU A 83 39.11 14.53 10.81
CA GLU A 83 39.88 14.93 9.61
C GLU A 83 40.87 13.86 9.08
N ASP A 84 41.24 12.87 9.89
CA ASP A 84 42.20 11.80 9.58
C ASP A 84 41.56 10.47 9.11
N GLU A 85 40.23 10.37 9.01
CA GLU A 85 39.52 9.10 8.74
C GLU A 85 38.86 9.01 7.33
N GLN A 86 39.42 9.70 6.32
CA GLN A 86 38.78 9.87 5.00
C GLN A 86 38.41 8.56 4.26
N GLU A 87 39.25 7.53 4.30
CA GLU A 87 38.94 6.22 3.69
C GLU A 87 37.72 5.55 4.36
N THR A 88 37.50 5.79 5.66
CA THR A 88 36.37 5.22 6.41
C THR A 88 35.07 5.92 6.04
N LEU A 89 35.11 7.24 5.85
CA LEU A 89 33.96 8.03 5.38
C LEU A 89 33.49 7.58 4.00
N GLU A 90 34.41 7.40 3.05
CA GLU A 90 34.08 6.96 1.69
C GLU A 90 33.36 5.60 1.71
N ARG A 91 33.86 4.65 2.51
CA ARG A 91 33.25 3.32 2.66
C ARG A 91 31.85 3.36 3.30
N GLU A 92 31.65 4.23 4.29
CA GLU A 92 30.31 4.39 4.89
C GLU A 92 29.32 5.04 3.92
N LEU A 93 29.75 6.04 3.15
CA LEU A 93 28.94 6.70 2.13
C LEU A 93 28.57 5.75 0.97
N GLU A 94 29.48 4.87 0.54
CA GLU A 94 29.17 3.85 -0.47
C GLU A 94 28.03 2.93 -0.03
N THR A 95 27.93 2.65 1.26
CA THR A 95 26.88 1.78 1.80
C THR A 95 25.62 2.53 2.21
N ILE A 96 25.54 3.86 2.06
CA ILE A 96 24.43 4.68 2.58
C ILE A 96 23.06 4.25 2.04
N GLY A 97 23.05 3.70 0.83
CA GLY A 97 21.86 3.15 0.17
C GLY A 97 21.40 1.80 0.69
N ASN A 98 22.19 1.12 1.52
CA ASN A 98 21.86 -0.20 2.06
C ASN A 98 20.77 -0.06 3.11
N VAL A 99 19.60 -0.60 2.81
CA VAL A 99 18.45 -0.62 3.72
C VAL A 99 18.16 -2.06 4.10
N ASP A 100 18.17 -2.36 5.39
CA ASP A 100 17.78 -3.67 5.91
C ASP A 100 16.30 -3.96 5.63
N VAL A 101 15.96 -5.21 5.29
CA VAL A 101 14.59 -5.59 4.92
C VAL A 101 13.59 -5.30 6.05
N ARG A 102 14.00 -5.41 7.32
CA ARG A 102 13.14 -5.08 8.47
C ARG A 102 12.84 -3.59 8.55
N VAL A 103 13.80 -2.73 8.20
CA VAL A 103 13.60 -1.28 8.09
C VAL A 103 12.58 -1.00 7.00
N ALA A 104 12.75 -1.60 5.82
CA ALA A 104 11.82 -1.45 4.71
C ALA A 104 10.39 -1.93 5.07
N MET A 105 10.26 -3.08 5.77
CA MET A 105 8.97 -3.59 6.23
C MET A 105 8.29 -2.63 7.21
N ARG A 106 9.03 -2.00 8.13
CA ARG A 106 8.48 -0.98 9.03
C ARG A 106 7.98 0.24 8.25
N TRP A 107 8.74 0.72 7.27
CA TRP A 107 8.27 1.82 6.41
C TRP A 107 6.99 1.46 5.68
N VAL A 108 6.88 0.24 5.12
CA VAL A 108 5.65 -0.22 4.46
C VAL A 108 4.46 -0.17 5.42
N GLN A 109 4.62 -0.64 6.66
CA GLN A 109 3.56 -0.60 7.67
C GLN A 109 3.17 0.83 8.03
N GLU A 110 4.14 1.70 8.30
CA GLU A 110 3.90 3.11 8.65
C GLU A 110 3.24 3.88 7.51
N VAL A 111 3.75 3.70 6.27
CA VAL A 111 3.18 4.34 5.08
C VAL A 111 1.75 3.87 4.87
N TRP A 112 1.50 2.56 4.95
CA TRP A 112 0.15 2.01 4.81
C TRP A 112 -0.81 2.57 5.87
N ALA A 113 -0.38 2.64 7.13
CA ALA A 113 -1.19 3.20 8.22
C ALA A 113 -1.47 4.70 8.06
N SER A 114 -0.59 5.43 7.37
CA SER A 114 -0.76 6.86 7.09
C SER A 114 -1.56 7.17 5.83
N LEU A 115 -1.97 6.16 5.04
CA LEU A 115 -2.86 6.38 3.90
C LEU A 115 -4.24 6.83 4.39
N ILE A 116 -4.70 7.96 3.85
CA ILE A 116 -5.99 8.54 4.24
C ILE A 116 -7.11 7.82 3.47
N CYS A 117 -8.20 7.49 4.18
CA CYS A 117 -9.37 6.83 3.58
C CYS A 117 -9.93 7.59 2.37
N THR A 118 -9.87 8.93 2.36
CA THR A 118 -10.31 9.75 1.24
C THR A 118 -9.50 9.49 -0.03
N THR A 119 -8.19 9.24 0.06
CA THR A 119 -7.38 8.86 -1.11
C THR A 119 -7.86 7.55 -1.70
N ILE A 120 -8.16 6.57 -0.84
CA ILE A 120 -8.68 5.26 -1.28
C ILE A 120 -10.05 5.46 -1.94
N SER A 121 -11.00 6.10 -1.26
CA SER A 121 -12.35 6.35 -1.79
C SER A 121 -12.33 7.10 -3.12
N ASN A 122 -11.47 8.12 -3.26
CA ASN A 122 -11.32 8.86 -4.51
C ASN A 122 -10.84 7.97 -5.67
N CYS A 123 -9.91 7.05 -5.41
CA CYS A 123 -9.47 6.10 -6.44
C CYS A 123 -10.59 5.14 -6.85
N TRP A 124 -11.42 4.69 -5.90
CA TRP A 124 -12.60 3.85 -6.21
C TRP A 124 -13.70 4.60 -6.97
N ARG A 125 -13.90 5.89 -6.67
CA ARG A 125 -14.80 6.76 -7.43
C ARG A 125 -14.27 6.99 -8.84
N HIS A 126 -12.96 7.21 -8.98
CA HIS A 126 -12.33 7.46 -10.28
C HIS A 126 -12.48 6.28 -11.25
N THR A 127 -12.47 5.04 -10.75
CA THR A 127 -12.69 3.85 -11.60
C THR A 127 -14.15 3.66 -12.01
N GLY A 128 -15.08 4.45 -11.46
CA GLY A 128 -16.52 4.32 -11.72
C GLY A 128 -17.15 3.06 -11.14
N ILE A 129 -16.45 2.35 -10.25
CA ILE A 129 -16.98 1.15 -9.58
C ILE A 129 -17.95 1.54 -8.45
N LEU A 130 -17.63 2.62 -7.73
CA LEU A 130 -18.56 3.25 -6.82
C LEU A 130 -19.35 4.30 -7.60
N ASP A 131 -20.68 4.17 -7.63
CA ASP A 131 -21.54 5.25 -8.06
C ASP A 131 -21.56 6.39 -7.02
N GLU A 132 -22.14 7.54 -7.39
CA GLU A 132 -22.15 8.72 -6.53
C GLU A 132 -22.91 8.50 -5.22
N GLU A 133 -24.00 7.74 -5.24
CA GLU A 133 -24.81 7.45 -4.06
C GLU A 133 -24.04 6.57 -3.05
N LEU A 134 -23.32 5.55 -3.54
CA LEU A 134 -22.47 4.70 -2.73
C LEU A 134 -21.22 5.43 -2.22
N TYR A 135 -20.65 6.34 -3.02
CA TYR A 135 -19.55 7.19 -2.60
C TYR A 135 -19.94 8.12 -1.44
N GLU A 136 -21.08 8.81 -1.57
CA GLU A 136 -21.61 9.69 -0.51
C GLU A 136 -21.90 8.93 0.78
N LEU A 137 -22.44 7.71 0.68
CA LEU A 137 -22.64 6.84 1.84
C LEU A 137 -21.32 6.47 2.53
N ILE A 138 -20.30 6.09 1.78
CA ILE A 138 -18.98 5.72 2.33
C ILE A 138 -18.30 6.93 2.96
N GLU A 139 -18.35 8.10 2.33
CA GLU A 139 -17.84 9.34 2.92
C GLU A 139 -18.59 9.70 4.20
N GLY A 140 -19.92 9.55 4.22
CA GLY A 140 -20.75 9.79 5.39
C GLY A 140 -20.36 8.89 6.57
N VAL A 141 -20.18 7.59 6.32
CA VAL A 141 -19.75 6.63 7.35
C VAL A 141 -18.32 6.91 7.83
N ALA A 142 -17.40 7.25 6.93
CA ALA A 142 -16.02 7.59 7.30
C ALA A 142 -15.93 8.84 8.20
N LYS A 143 -16.87 9.79 8.06
CA LYS A 143 -16.96 10.99 8.91
C LYS A 143 -17.56 10.70 10.30
N VAL A 144 -18.28 9.60 10.46
CA VAL A 144 -18.92 9.19 11.74
C VAL A 144 -18.03 8.26 12.57
N CYS A 145 -17.02 7.64 11.96
CA CYS A 145 -16.10 6.70 12.62
C CYS A 145 -14.77 7.32 13.09
N VAL A 146 -14.73 8.63 13.38
CA VAL A 146 -13.62 9.32 14.06
C VAL A 146 -13.98 9.59 15.51
#